data_AF-A0A7K1IRI7-F1
#
_entry.id   AF-A0A7K1IRI7-F1
#
_cell.length_a   1.000
_cell.length_b   1.000
_cell.length_c   1.000
_cell.angle_alpha   90.00
_cell.angle_beta   90.00
_cell.angle_gamma   90.00
#
_symmetry.space_group_name_H-M   'P 1'
#
loop_
_entity.id
_entity.type
_entity.pdbx_description
1 polymer ?
#
loop_
_entity_poly.entity_id
_entity_poly.type
_entity_poly.pdbx_seq_one_letter_code
_entity_poly.pdbx_strand_id
1 'polypeptide(L)' 'MQIDPSLFDVLACPACHAAFNTPAGDATSLVCSSCSASFPIVDGIPVLLNDQAQERS' A
#
# COMPACT_ATOMS: atom_id res chain seq x y z
N MET A 1 8.54 -26.26 2.02
CA MET A 1 7.36 -25.54 1.51
C MET A 1 7.82 -24.15 1.13
N GLN A 2 8.00 -23.86 -0.16
CA GLN A 2 8.46 -22.56 -0.64
C GLN A 2 7.23 -21.74 -1.01
N ILE A 3 7.05 -20.59 -0.36
CA ILE A 3 6.03 -19.61 -0.74
C ILE A 3 6.48 -18.96 -2.05
N ASP A 4 5.60 -18.99 -3.05
CA ASP A 4 5.87 -18.56 -4.41
C ASP A 4 6.02 -17.02 -4.49
N PRO A 5 7.07 -16.47 -5.11
CA PRO A 5 7.30 -15.03 -5.20
C PRO A 5 6.18 -14.26 -5.94
N SER A 6 5.34 -14.94 -6.73
CA SER A 6 4.16 -14.35 -7.36
C SER A 6 3.04 -13.94 -6.38
N LEU A 7 3.09 -14.38 -5.13
CA LEU A 7 2.16 -13.91 -4.08
C LEU A 7 2.49 -12.49 -3.59
N PHE A 8 3.70 -11.97 -3.81
CA PHE A 8 4.05 -10.58 -3.43
C PHE A 8 3.55 -9.54 -4.44
N ASP A 9 3.27 -9.95 -5.69
CA ASP A 9 2.51 -9.16 -6.67
C ASP A 9 1.05 -8.91 -6.24
N VAL A 10 0.56 -9.58 -5.20
CA VAL A 10 -0.82 -9.47 -4.70
C VAL A 10 -1.04 -8.20 -3.86
N LEU A 11 0.01 -7.49 -3.43
CA LEU A 11 -0.13 -6.22 -2.73
C LEU A 11 -0.48 -5.09 -3.71
N ALA A 12 -1.75 -5.08 -4.10
CA ALA A 12 -2.35 -4.07 -4.95
C ALA A 12 -3.11 -3.03 -4.11
N CYS A 13 -3.20 -1.80 -4.61
CA CYS A 13 -3.99 -0.76 -3.99
C CYS A 13 -5.47 -1.21 -3.88
N PRO A 14 -6.11 -1.15 -2.70
CA PRO A 14 -7.50 -1.58 -2.56
C PRO A 14 -8.50 -0.70 -3.35
N ALA A 15 -8.13 0.54 -3.68
CA ALA A 15 -8.99 1.47 -4.40
C ALA A 15 -8.95 1.28 -5.94
N CYS A 16 -7.77 1.01 -6.51
CA CYS A 16 -7.60 0.96 -7.97
C CYS A 16 -6.83 -0.26 -8.49
N HIS A 17 -6.42 -1.18 -7.61
CA HIS A 17 -5.61 -2.37 -7.89
C HIS A 17 -4.25 -2.12 -8.56
N ALA A 18 -3.76 -0.87 -8.58
CA ALA A 18 -2.42 -0.56 -9.05
C ALA A 18 -1.36 -0.85 -7.98
N ALA A 19 -0.09 -0.96 -8.40
CA ALA A 19 1.03 -1.16 -7.48
C ALA A 19 1.29 0.08 -6.60
N PHE A 20 1.83 -0.15 -5.41
CA PHE A 20 2.35 0.91 -4.54
C PHE A 20 3.73 1.37 -4.98
N ASN A 21 4.03 2.66 -4.79
CA ASN A 21 5.40 3.11 -4.88
C ASN A 21 6.18 2.57 -3.69
N THR A 22 7.44 2.17 -3.92
CA THR A 22 8.33 1.73 -2.85
C THR A 22 8.51 2.87 -1.85
N PRO A 23 8.10 2.72 -0.58
CA PRO A 23 8.37 3.72 0.45
C PRO A 23 9.88 3.90 0.62
N ALA A 24 10.34 5.14 0.74
CA ALA A 24 11.75 5.45 0.99
C ALA A 24 12.00 5.68 2.50
N GLY A 25 13.03 5.05 3.05
CA GLY A 25 13.48 5.27 4.44
C GLY A 25 12.41 4.97 5.49
N ASP A 26 12.28 5.83 6.51
CA ASP A 26 11.32 5.76 7.61
C ASP A 26 9.90 6.22 7.21
N ALA A 27 9.43 5.82 6.03
CA ALA A 27 8.11 6.22 5.55
C ALA A 27 7.01 5.74 6.51
N THR A 28 6.14 6.65 6.93
CA THR A 28 4.99 6.36 7.81
C THR A 28 3.72 6.03 7.03
N SER A 29 3.79 6.02 5.70
CA SER A 29 2.65 5.71 4.83
C SER A 29 3.11 5.17 3.47
N LEU A 30 2.29 4.31 2.86
CA LEU A 30 2.39 3.88 1.47
C LEU A 30 1.57 4.80 0.59
N VAL A 31 2.11 5.16 -0.58
CA VAL A 31 1.39 5.97 -1.57
C VAL A 31 1.21 5.15 -2.84
N CYS A 32 -0.03 5.05 -3.32
CA CYS A 32 -0.32 4.39 -4.58
C CYS A 32 0.27 5.19 -5.76
N SER A 33 0.92 4.50 -6.69
CA SER A 33 1.52 5.10 -7.89
C SER A 33 0.50 5.67 -8.89
N SER A 34 -0.75 5.18 -8.85
CA SER A 34 -1.78 5.51 -9.84
C SER A 34 -2.83 6.49 -9.32
N CYS A 35 -3.43 6.22 -8.16
CA CYS A 35 -4.49 7.07 -7.60
C CYS A 35 -3.98 8.08 -6.55
N SER A 36 -2.69 8.03 -6.19
CA SER A 36 -2.09 8.85 -5.12
C SER A 36 -2.74 8.67 -3.72
N ALA A 37 -3.54 7.62 -3.52
CA ALA A 37 -4.08 7.28 -2.20
C ALA A 37 -2.95 6.96 -1.22
N SER A 38 -3.05 7.49 0.00
CA SER A 38 -2.08 7.29 1.08
C SER A 38 -2.64 6.34 2.13
N PHE A 39 -1.86 5.33 2.50
CA PHE A 39 -2.22 4.30 3.47
C PHE A 39 -1.22 4.33 4.63
N PRO A 40 -1.65 4.57 5.87
CA PRO A 40 -0.72 4.67 7.00
C PRO A 40 -0.09 3.32 7.33
N ILE A 41 1.13 3.38 7.87
CA ILE A 41 1.84 2.22 8.43
C ILE A 41 1.77 2.35 9.95
N VAL A 42 1.10 1.41 10.62
CA VAL A 42 0.92 1.40 12.08
C VAL A 42 1.64 0.16 12.63
N ASP A 43 2.56 0.35 13.57
CA ASP A 43 3.39 -0.72 14.13
C ASP A 43 4.16 -1.53 13.06
N GLY A 44 4.56 -0.86 11.96
CA GLY A 44 5.23 -1.51 10.83
C GLY A 44 4.30 -2.30 9.90
N ILE A 45 2.99 -2.29 10.15
CA ILE A 45 1.97 -2.95 9.32
C ILE A 45 1.24 -1.90 8.47
N PRO A 46 1.26 -2.02 7.12
CA PRO A 46 0.50 -1.13 6.26
C PRO A 46 -1.00 -1.40 6.37
N VAL A 47 -1.78 -0.37 6.69
CA VAL A 47 -3.24 -0.45 6.82
C VAL A 47 -3.88 -0.15 5.46
N LEU A 48 -4.20 -1.19 4.69
CA LEU A 48 -4.82 -1.10 3.36
C LEU A 48 -6.36 -1.21 3.43
N LEU A 49 -7.01 -0.37 4.23
CA LEU A 49 -8.47 -0.35 4.37
C LEU A 49 -9.10 0.64 3.38
N ASN A 50 -10.09 0.18 2.60
CA ASN A 50 -10.72 0.99 1.55
C ASN A 50 -11.44 2.23 2.12
N ASP A 51 -12.04 2.12 3.31
CA ASP A 51 -12.71 3.22 4.03
C ASP A 51 -11.76 4.15 4.80
N GLN A 52 -10.45 3.86 4.84
CA GLN A 52 -9.43 4.68 5.52
C GLN A 52 -8.55 5.45 4.52
N ALA A 53 -8.82 5.34 3.21
CA ALA A 53 -8.14 6.11 2.19
C ALA A 53 -8.53 7.59 2.35
N GLN A 54 -7.76 8.34 3.13
CA GLN A 54 -7.96 9.77 3.30
C GLN A 54 -7.61 10.46 1.96
N GLU A 55 -8.61 10.95 1.24
CA GLU A 55 -8.42 11.87 0.14
C GLU A 55 -7.68 13.11 0.69
N ARG A 56 -6.47 13.39 0.18
CA ARG A 56 -5.76 14.63 0.49
C ARG A 56 -6.51 15.80 -0.17
N SER A 57 -7.38 16.46 0.58
CA SER A 57 -7.97 17.77 0.27
C SER A 57 -7.00 18.91 0.53
#